data_AF-A0A7V2WHH4-F1
#
_entry.id   AF-A0A7V2WHH4-F1
#
_cell.length_a   1.000
_cell.length_b   1.000
_cell.length_c   1.000
_cell.angle_alpha   90.00
_cell.angle_beta   90.00
_cell.angle_gamma   90.00
#
_symmetry.space_group_name_H-M   'P 1'
#
loop_
_entity.id
_entity.type
_entity.pdbx_description
1 polymer ?
#
loop_
_entity_poly.entity_id
_entity_poly.type
_entity_poly.pdbx_seq_one_letter_code
_entity_poly.pdbx_strand_id
1 'polypeptide(L)'
;MPKPRYTQVSLEATPYYHCISRCVRQSWLCGKKYEHRRQWLEDRLHEASSAFAIDVCAYSIMSNHYHVVLHINIAQAQAWSMDEIINRWHQLYGGFALSQRYLSGATLGKAELATLNDEAEIWRERLMNVSWLMRTVNERIARQANAGRSGKAKKSAHSFLCKKQVEL
;
A
#
# COMPACT_ATOMS: atom_id res chain seq x y z
N MET A 1 -12.36 -13.86 23.54
CA MET A 1 -12.77 -12.66 22.77
C MET A 1 -11.92 -12.56 21.49
N PRO A 2 -12.48 -12.12 20.35
CA PRO A 2 -11.70 -11.85 19.16
C PRO A 2 -10.69 -10.74 19.46
N LYS A 3 -9.40 -10.96 19.15
CA LYS A 3 -8.37 -9.92 19.30
C LYS A 3 -8.49 -8.88 18.19
N PRO A 4 -8.22 -7.59 18.45
CA PRO A 4 -8.14 -6.58 17.39
C PRO A 4 -7.09 -6.98 16.35
N ARG A 5 -7.39 -6.86 15.05
CA ARG A 5 -6.52 -7.39 13.97
C ARG A 5 -5.08 -6.86 13.98
N TYR A 6 -4.86 -5.64 14.48
CA TYR A 6 -3.51 -5.08 14.60
C TYR A 6 -2.64 -5.85 15.62
N THR A 7 -3.27 -6.49 16.62
CA THR A 7 -2.59 -7.33 17.62
C THR A 7 -2.33 -8.76 17.14
N GLN A 8 -2.79 -9.12 15.94
CA GLN A 8 -2.57 -10.44 15.36
C GLN A 8 -1.32 -10.47 14.46
N VAL A 9 -0.83 -9.31 14.01
CA VAL A 9 0.39 -9.21 13.19
C VAL A 9 1.61 -9.30 14.11
N SER A 10 2.41 -10.36 13.98
CA SER A 10 3.68 -10.52 14.69
C SER A 10 4.77 -10.92 13.70
N LEU A 11 5.70 -9.99 13.47
CA LEU A 11 6.86 -10.22 12.61
C LEU A 11 7.81 -11.28 13.19
N GLU A 12 7.82 -11.44 14.51
CA GLU A 12 8.59 -12.47 15.21
C GLU A 12 8.03 -13.87 14.97
N ALA A 13 6.71 -13.99 14.78
CA ALA A 13 6.05 -15.27 14.55
C ALA A 13 6.15 -15.70 13.07
N THR A 14 5.91 -14.78 12.14
CA THR A 14 6.07 -15.03 10.70
C THR A 14 6.19 -13.72 9.91
N PRO A 15 7.11 -13.65 8.92
CA PRO A 15 7.14 -12.54 7.96
C PRO A 15 6.12 -12.71 6.82
N TYR A 16 5.42 -13.85 6.74
CA TYR A 16 4.45 -14.15 5.68
C TYR A 16 3.01 -13.85 6.11
N TYR A 17 2.25 -13.21 5.21
CA TYR A 17 0.86 -12.80 5.47
C TYR A 17 -0.04 -13.10 4.28
N HIS A 18 -1.18 -13.75 4.53
CA HIS A 18 -2.24 -13.90 3.55
C HIS A 18 -3.25 -12.76 3.69
N CYS A 19 -3.36 -11.93 2.68
CA CYS A 19 -4.30 -10.81 2.67
C CYS A 19 -5.39 -11.03 1.65
N ILE A 20 -6.62 -10.70 2.04
CA ILE A 20 -7.80 -10.74 1.19
C ILE A 20 -8.38 -9.34 1.14
N SER A 21 -8.76 -8.92 -0.06
CA SER A 21 -9.50 -7.68 -0.25
C SER A 21 -10.75 -7.96 -1.05
N ARG A 22 -11.92 -7.66 -0.48
CA ARG A 22 -13.21 -7.91 -1.11
C ARG A 22 -13.93 -6.62 -1.46
N CYS A 23 -14.54 -6.61 -2.63
CA CYS A 23 -15.47 -5.57 -3.02
C CYS A 23 -16.72 -5.63 -2.16
N VAL A 24 -17.12 -4.50 -1.58
CA VAL A 24 -18.37 -4.42 -0.82
C VAL A 24 -19.57 -4.32 -1.75
N ARG A 25 -20.77 -4.57 -1.19
CA ARG A 25 -22.07 -4.37 -1.86
C ARG A 25 -22.21 -5.15 -3.17
N GLN A 26 -21.59 -6.34 -3.25
CA GLN A 26 -21.62 -7.21 -4.44
C GLN A 26 -21.14 -6.51 -5.72
N SER A 27 -20.26 -5.52 -5.59
CA SER A 27 -19.60 -4.90 -6.75
C SER A 27 -18.54 -5.83 -7.33
N TRP A 28 -18.32 -5.71 -8.64
CA TRP A 28 -17.35 -6.51 -9.38
C TRP A 28 -15.97 -5.83 -9.35
N LEU A 29 -14.97 -6.59 -8.93
CA LEU A 29 -13.55 -6.27 -9.09
C LEU A 29 -13.16 -6.33 -10.55
N CYS A 30 -13.38 -7.49 -11.16
CA CYS A 30 -13.17 -7.78 -12.57
C CYS A 30 -14.28 -8.72 -13.07
N GLY A 31 -14.27 -9.14 -14.33
CA GLY A 31 -15.35 -9.91 -14.94
C GLY A 31 -16.34 -9.06 -15.73
N LYS A 32 -16.94 -9.67 -16.77
CA LYS A 32 -17.88 -9.01 -17.70
C LYS A 32 -17.27 -7.74 -18.31
N LYS A 33 -17.90 -6.57 -18.07
CA LYS A 33 -17.46 -5.26 -18.59
C LYS A 33 -16.26 -4.66 -17.83
N TYR A 34 -15.77 -5.32 -16.78
CA TYR A 34 -14.74 -4.80 -15.88
C TYR A 34 -13.42 -5.59 -15.93
N GLU A 35 -13.22 -6.47 -16.92
CA GLU A 35 -12.04 -7.34 -16.98
C GLU A 35 -10.72 -6.58 -17.01
N HIS A 36 -10.70 -5.40 -17.64
CA HIS A 36 -9.54 -4.50 -17.67
C HIS A 36 -9.00 -4.13 -16.27
N ARG A 37 -9.84 -4.19 -15.22
CA ARG A 37 -9.41 -3.88 -13.85
C ARG A 37 -8.53 -4.96 -13.22
N ARG A 38 -8.53 -6.18 -13.77
CA ARG A 38 -7.60 -7.23 -13.35
C ARG A 38 -6.16 -6.77 -13.57
N GLN A 39 -5.86 -6.32 -14.79
CA GLN A 39 -4.52 -5.82 -15.12
C GLN A 39 -4.14 -4.62 -14.24
N TRP A 40 -5.06 -3.69 -14.00
CA TRP A 40 -4.80 -2.56 -13.10
C TRP A 40 -4.37 -3.01 -11.70
N LEU A 41 -4.99 -4.06 -11.17
CA LEU A 41 -4.65 -4.61 -9.87
C LEU A 41 -3.29 -5.32 -9.89
N GLU A 42 -3.01 -6.12 -10.92
CA GLU A 42 -1.72 -6.80 -11.11
C GLU A 42 -0.57 -5.78 -11.20
N ASP A 43 -0.69 -4.81 -12.12
CA ASP A 43 0.29 -3.75 -12.30
C ASP A 43 0.51 -2.98 -10.99
N ARG A 44 -0.57 -2.68 -10.27
CA ARG A 44 -0.49 -1.92 -9.03
C ARG A 44 0.11 -2.73 -7.88
N LEU A 45 -0.12 -4.04 -7.81
CA LEU A 45 0.55 -4.90 -6.84
C LEU A 45 2.06 -4.89 -7.07
N HIS A 46 2.50 -5.03 -8.33
CA HIS A 46 3.91 -5.01 -8.68
C HIS A 46 4.56 -3.63 -8.41
N GLU A 47 3.93 -2.54 -8.86
CA GLU A 47 4.42 -1.16 -8.61
C GLU A 47 4.47 -0.83 -7.11
N ALA A 48 3.50 -1.29 -6.31
CA ALA A 48 3.55 -1.10 -4.87
C ALA A 48 4.68 -1.93 -4.25
N SER A 49 4.83 -3.20 -4.65
CA SER A 49 5.89 -4.08 -4.12
C SER A 49 7.30 -3.60 -4.42
N SER A 50 7.53 -2.89 -5.55
CA SER A 50 8.86 -2.36 -5.86
C SER A 50 9.31 -1.23 -4.94
N ALA A 51 8.36 -0.47 -4.39
CA ALA A 51 8.63 0.62 -3.46
C ALA A 51 8.72 0.12 -1.99
N PHE A 52 7.84 -0.80 -1.60
CA PHE A 52 7.78 -1.38 -0.25
C PHE A 52 8.87 -2.43 -0.02
N ALA A 53 9.21 -2.69 1.24
CA ALA A 53 10.03 -3.85 1.64
C ALA A 53 9.13 -5.06 1.84
N ILE A 54 8.26 -5.32 0.87
CA ILE A 54 7.26 -6.38 0.93
C ILE A 54 7.19 -7.06 -0.43
N ASP A 55 7.58 -8.33 -0.45
CA ASP A 55 7.55 -9.16 -1.64
C ASP A 55 6.14 -9.74 -1.84
N VAL A 56 5.69 -9.79 -3.09
CA VAL A 56 4.46 -10.50 -3.46
C VAL A 56 4.84 -11.93 -3.84
N CYS A 57 4.55 -12.89 -2.98
CA CYS A 57 4.89 -14.29 -3.20
C CYS A 57 3.90 -14.98 -4.15
N ALA A 58 2.61 -14.67 -4.01
CA ALA A 58 1.54 -15.22 -4.83
C ALA A 58 0.32 -14.30 -4.77
N TYR A 59 -0.53 -14.35 -5.79
CA TYR A 59 -1.83 -13.70 -5.77
C TYR A 59 -2.85 -14.48 -6.60
N SER A 60 -4.13 -14.29 -6.29
CA SER A 60 -5.24 -14.76 -7.12
C SER A 60 -6.32 -13.69 -7.18
N ILE A 61 -6.78 -13.39 -8.39
CA ILE A 61 -7.79 -12.34 -8.63
C ILE A 61 -9.07 -13.01 -9.10
N MET A 62 -10.12 -12.85 -8.29
CA MET A 62 -11.46 -13.31 -8.59
C MET A 62 -12.35 -12.13 -8.95
N SER A 63 -13.56 -12.44 -9.40
CA SER A 63 -14.50 -11.46 -9.91
C SER A 63 -14.93 -10.39 -8.90
N ASN A 64 -14.90 -10.68 -7.59
CA ASN A 64 -15.33 -9.76 -6.53
C ASN A 64 -14.33 -9.60 -5.37
N HIS A 65 -13.18 -10.29 -5.42
CA HIS A 65 -12.12 -10.17 -4.42
C HIS A 65 -10.79 -10.65 -4.98
N TYR A 66 -9.71 -10.33 -4.29
CA TYR A 66 -8.40 -10.92 -4.57
C TYR A 66 -7.74 -11.39 -3.27
N HIS A 67 -6.89 -12.40 -3.41
CA HIS A 67 -5.99 -12.89 -2.39
C HIS A 67 -4.56 -12.52 -2.79
N VAL A 68 -3.73 -12.19 -1.80
CA VAL A 68 -2.30 -11.95 -1.99
C VAL A 68 -1.52 -12.51 -0.81
N VAL A 69 -0.46 -13.25 -1.09
CA VAL A 69 0.51 -13.72 -0.11
C VAL A 69 1.70 -12.79 -0.17
N LEU A 70 2.02 -12.20 0.97
CA LEU A 70 3.04 -11.17 1.13
C LEU A 70 4.14 -11.65 2.07
N HIS A 71 5.38 -11.27 1.79
CA HIS A 71 6.52 -11.51 2.67
C HIS A 71 7.17 -10.17 3.03
N ILE A 72 7.30 -9.85 4.32
CA ILE A 72 7.92 -8.62 4.78
C ILE A 72 9.44 -8.82 4.89
N ASN A 73 10.20 -8.10 4.06
CA ASN A 73 11.64 -8.19 4.00
C ASN A 73 12.31 -7.18 4.95
N ILE A 74 12.37 -7.54 6.25
CA ILE A 74 12.92 -6.69 7.30
C ILE A 74 14.40 -6.34 7.02
N ALA A 75 15.18 -7.31 6.58
CA ALA A 75 16.60 -7.11 6.29
C ALA A 75 16.82 -6.06 5.18
N GLN A 76 16.00 -6.10 4.12
CA GLN A 76 16.05 -5.10 3.06
C GLN A 76 15.71 -3.70 3.58
N ALA A 77 14.65 -3.58 4.39
CA ALA A 77 14.25 -2.28 4.93
C ALA A 77 15.30 -1.67 5.87
N GLN A 78 15.93 -2.50 6.70
CA GLN A 78 17.00 -2.09 7.62
C GLN A 78 18.28 -1.68 6.89
N ALA A 79 18.52 -2.23 5.69
CA ALA A 79 19.67 -1.88 4.87
C ALA A 79 19.53 -0.53 4.12
N TRP A 80 18.32 0.05 4.08
CA TRP A 80 18.09 1.31 3.36
C TRP A 80 18.65 2.51 4.10
N SER A 81 19.40 3.35 3.36
CA SER A 81 19.76 4.69 3.78
C SER A 81 18.54 5.61 3.84
N MET A 82 18.67 6.77 4.51
CA MET A 82 17.65 7.81 4.49
C MET A 82 17.25 8.19 3.05
N ASP A 83 18.23 8.37 2.17
CA ASP A 83 18.00 8.69 0.75
C ASP A 83 17.13 7.66 0.06
N GLU A 84 17.41 6.38 0.26
CA GLU A 84 16.67 5.28 -0.34
C GLU A 84 15.23 5.24 0.18
N ILE A 85 15.03 5.47 1.49
CA ILE A 85 13.69 5.52 2.10
C ILE A 85 12.88 6.68 1.51
N ILE A 86 13.47 7.87 1.43
CA ILE A 86 12.81 9.06 0.88
C ILE A 86 12.44 8.81 -0.59
N ASN A 87 13.37 8.30 -1.40
CA ASN A 87 13.11 8.01 -2.81
C ASN A 87 11.98 6.99 -2.99
N ARG A 88 11.98 5.90 -2.22
CA ARG A 88 10.91 4.88 -2.25
C ARG A 88 9.56 5.45 -1.84
N TRP A 89 9.52 6.27 -0.79
CA TRP A 89 8.31 6.96 -0.38
C TRP A 89 7.79 7.89 -1.49
N HIS A 90 8.70 8.61 -2.16
CA HIS A 90 8.38 9.56 -3.23
C HIS A 90 7.85 8.91 -4.51
N GLN A 91 8.13 7.62 -4.74
CA GLN A 91 7.49 6.85 -5.83
C GLN A 91 5.97 6.71 -5.65
N LEU A 92 5.48 6.83 -4.42
CA LEU A 92 4.06 6.59 -4.07
C LEU A 92 3.33 7.86 -3.64
N TYR A 93 4.02 8.79 -3.00
CA TYR A 93 3.47 9.99 -2.38
C TYR A 93 4.38 11.19 -2.63
N GLY A 94 3.84 12.41 -2.73
CA GLY A 94 4.65 13.60 -3.03
C GLY A 94 5.63 14.07 -1.93
N GLY A 95 5.72 13.36 -0.79
CA GLY A 95 6.52 13.80 0.36
C GLY A 95 6.09 15.16 0.93
N PHE A 96 7.02 15.83 1.62
CA PHE A 96 6.86 17.20 2.11
C PHE A 96 8.05 18.07 1.70
N ALA A 97 7.90 19.40 1.83
CA ALA A 97 8.84 20.39 1.28
C ALA A 97 10.31 20.12 1.67
N LEU A 98 10.56 19.67 2.91
CA LEU A 98 11.92 19.39 3.36
C LEU A 98 12.53 18.18 2.64
N SER A 99 11.77 17.09 2.50
CA SER A 99 12.21 15.90 1.77
C SER A 99 12.46 16.17 0.29
N GLN A 100 11.69 17.07 -0.33
CA GLN A 100 11.91 17.49 -1.72
C GLN A 100 13.19 18.33 -1.85
N ARG A 101 13.41 19.28 -0.94
CA ARG A 101 14.65 20.08 -0.87
C ARG A 101 15.88 19.20 -0.67
N TYR A 102 15.75 18.17 0.17
CA TYR A 102 16.81 17.20 0.40
C TYR A 102 17.19 16.46 -0.89
N LEU A 103 16.19 15.91 -1.61
CA LEU A 103 16.42 15.22 -2.88
C LEU A 103 16.95 16.14 -3.98
N SER A 104 16.65 17.44 -3.93
CA SER A 104 17.22 18.43 -4.87
C SER A 104 18.65 18.84 -4.54
N GLY A 105 19.28 18.22 -3.52
CA GLY A 105 20.66 18.52 -3.11
C GLY A 105 20.81 19.83 -2.33
N ALA A 106 19.72 20.40 -1.80
CA ALA A 106 19.82 21.62 -1.01
C ALA A 106 20.51 21.34 0.33
N THR A 107 21.40 22.23 0.75
CA THR A 107 22.02 22.15 2.07
C THR A 107 20.96 22.35 3.15
N LEU A 108 20.80 21.36 4.01
CA LEU A 108 19.92 21.42 5.18
C LEU A 108 20.72 21.69 6.45
N GLY A 109 20.15 22.48 7.35
CA GLY A 109 20.70 22.68 8.69
C GLY A 109 20.60 21.40 9.54
N LYS A 110 21.32 21.36 10.67
CA LYS A 110 21.30 20.19 11.58
C LYS A 110 19.89 19.84 12.09
N ALA A 111 19.10 20.86 12.47
CA ALA A 111 17.73 20.64 12.94
C ALA A 111 16.80 20.13 11.83
N GLU A 112 16.97 20.65 10.61
CA GLU A 112 16.23 20.18 9.43
C GLU A 112 16.56 18.71 9.11
N LEU A 113 17.85 18.34 9.14
CA LEU A 113 18.27 16.95 8.95
C LEU A 113 17.75 16.01 10.04
N ALA A 114 17.73 16.46 11.30
CA ALA A 114 17.17 15.65 12.39
C ALA A 114 15.69 15.35 12.15
N THR A 115 14.87 16.37 11.88
CA THR A 115 13.44 16.20 11.55
C THR A 115 13.23 15.30 10.34
N LEU A 116 14.08 15.42 9.31
CA LEU A 116 13.96 14.58 8.12
C LEU A 116 14.30 13.11 8.41
N ASN A 117 15.33 12.85 9.23
CA ASN A 117 15.66 11.50 9.67
C ASN A 117 14.50 10.86 10.46
N ASP A 118 13.91 11.60 11.41
CA ASP A 118 12.77 11.10 12.20
C ASP A 118 11.59 10.72 11.30
N GLU A 119 11.26 11.57 10.31
CA GLU A 119 10.18 11.28 9.37
C GLU A 119 10.53 10.13 8.41
N ALA A 120 11.80 9.99 8.01
CA ALA A 120 12.27 8.87 7.21
C ALA A 120 12.13 7.54 7.96
N GLU A 121 12.42 7.48 9.25
CA GLU A 121 12.20 6.27 10.06
C GLU A 121 10.72 5.89 10.12
N ILE A 122 9.81 6.86 10.28
CA ILE A 122 8.37 6.63 10.18
C ILE A 122 8.00 6.07 8.80
N TRP A 123 8.63 6.56 7.72
CA TRP A 123 8.38 6.04 6.37
C TRP A 123 8.92 4.63 6.19
N ARG A 124 10.09 4.29 6.75
CA ARG A 124 10.62 2.92 6.75
C ARG A 124 9.61 1.95 7.37
N GLU A 125 9.08 2.27 8.55
CA GLU A 125 8.05 1.45 9.22
C GLU A 125 6.80 1.28 8.34
N ARG A 126 6.36 2.35 7.68
CA ARG A 126 5.20 2.30 6.76
C ARG A 126 5.47 1.48 5.51
N LEU A 127 6.68 1.56 4.95
CA LEU A 127 7.11 0.79 3.77
C LEU A 127 7.31 -0.70 4.08
N MET A 128 7.32 -1.09 5.35
CA MET A 128 7.27 -2.50 5.79
C MET A 128 5.86 -2.95 6.20
N ASN A 129 4.89 -2.05 6.22
CA ASN A 129 3.58 -2.33 6.80
C ASN A 129 2.59 -2.85 5.74
N VAL A 130 2.14 -4.09 5.92
CA VAL A 130 1.16 -4.75 5.04
C VAL A 130 -0.16 -3.98 4.93
N SER A 131 -0.58 -3.21 5.95
CA SER A 131 -1.77 -2.35 5.84
C SER A 131 -1.54 -1.13 4.97
N TRP A 132 -0.33 -0.58 4.97
CA TRP A 132 0.03 0.49 4.05
C TRP A 132 0.08 -0.01 2.61
N LEU A 133 0.73 -1.14 2.33
CA LEU A 133 0.74 -1.71 0.98
C LEU A 133 -0.68 -1.97 0.47
N MET A 134 -1.51 -2.65 1.27
CA MET A 134 -2.89 -2.95 0.88
C MET A 134 -3.73 -1.68 0.69
N ARG A 135 -3.51 -0.62 1.49
CA ARG A 135 -4.16 0.67 1.28
C ARG A 135 -3.74 1.29 -0.05
N THR A 136 -2.44 1.34 -0.31
CA THR A 136 -1.83 1.90 -1.53
C THR A 136 -2.35 1.25 -2.81
N VAL A 137 -2.56 -0.07 -2.78
CA VAL A 137 -3.15 -0.83 -3.89
C VAL A 137 -4.63 -0.51 -4.02
N ASN A 138 -5.41 -0.72 -2.95
CA ASN A 138 -6.87 -0.58 -3.00
C ASN A 138 -7.33 0.84 -3.30
N GLU A 139 -6.65 1.86 -2.80
CA GLU A 139 -7.01 3.27 -3.02
C GLU A 139 -6.92 3.65 -4.51
N ARG A 140 -5.86 3.22 -5.22
CA ARG A 140 -5.69 3.52 -6.64
C ARG A 140 -6.75 2.82 -7.48
N ILE A 141 -7.01 1.53 -7.23
CA ILE A 141 -8.06 0.77 -7.92
C ILE A 141 -9.43 1.39 -7.66
N ALA A 142 -9.73 1.78 -6.41
CA ALA A 142 -10.97 2.44 -6.08
C ALA A 142 -11.11 3.81 -6.75
N ARG A 143 -10.04 4.60 -6.82
CA ARG A 143 -10.05 5.91 -7.49
C ARG A 143 -10.31 5.76 -8.99
N GLN A 144 -9.62 4.83 -9.66
CA GLN A 144 -9.79 4.55 -11.08
C GLN A 144 -11.19 3.98 -11.39
N ALA A 145 -11.65 3.01 -10.61
CA ALA A 145 -12.97 2.40 -10.79
C ALA A 145 -14.13 3.39 -10.57
N ASN A 146 -13.91 4.45 -9.79
CA ASN A 146 -14.87 5.52 -9.52
C ASN A 146 -14.61 6.80 -10.34
N ALA A 147 -13.58 6.83 -11.21
CA ALA A 147 -13.30 7.96 -12.08
C ALA A 147 -14.47 8.16 -13.06
N GLY A 148 -14.93 9.41 -13.20
CA GLY A 148 -16.13 9.75 -14.00
C GLY A 148 -17.46 9.72 -13.23
N ARG A 149 -17.47 9.39 -11.93
CA ARG A 149 -18.67 9.53 -11.07
C ARG A 149 -18.63 10.84 -10.28
N SER A 150 -19.63 11.72 -10.43
CA SER A 150 -19.76 12.99 -9.71
C SER A 150 -20.66 12.90 -8.45
N GLY A 151 -20.36 13.71 -7.43
CA GLY A 151 -21.25 13.95 -6.28
C GLY A 151 -21.75 12.72 -5.52
N LYS A 152 -23.04 12.73 -5.14
CA LYS A 152 -23.75 11.71 -4.32
C LYS A 152 -23.56 10.25 -4.82
N ALA A 153 -23.14 10.03 -6.07
CA ALA A 153 -22.82 8.73 -6.64
C ALA A 153 -21.55 8.05 -6.05
N LYS A 154 -20.64 8.80 -5.40
CA LYS A 154 -19.52 8.21 -4.62
C LYS A 154 -19.98 7.61 -3.28
N LYS A 155 -21.13 8.05 -2.76
CA LYS A 155 -21.74 7.55 -1.51
C LYS A 155 -22.84 6.50 -1.76
N SER A 156 -23.24 6.26 -3.02
CA SER A 156 -24.31 5.34 -3.41
C SER A 156 -23.88 3.86 -3.36
N ALA A 157 -24.85 2.94 -3.42
CA ALA A 157 -24.68 1.49 -3.31
C ALA A 157 -23.67 0.86 -4.30
N HIS A 158 -23.20 1.61 -5.30
CA HIS A 158 -22.31 1.14 -6.35
C HIS A 158 -20.85 1.59 -6.21
N SER A 159 -20.46 2.33 -5.16
CA SER A 159 -19.07 2.75 -4.99
C SER A 159 -18.15 1.56 -4.76
N PHE A 160 -17.08 1.48 -5.56
CA PHE A 160 -16.06 0.47 -5.37
C PHE A 160 -15.32 0.76 -4.08
N LEU A 161 -15.52 -0.08 -3.07
CA LEU A 161 -14.77 -0.08 -1.82
C LEU A 161 -14.26 -1.48 -1.56
N CYS A 162 -12.98 -1.58 -1.27
CA CYS A 162 -12.33 -2.82 -0.90
C CYS A 162 -12.17 -2.87 0.62
N LYS A 163 -12.68 -3.94 1.25
CA LYS A 163 -12.41 -4.22 2.66
C LYS A 163 -11.26 -5.19 2.77
N LYS A 164 -10.22 -4.78 3.50
CA LYS A 164 -9.09 -5.62 3.88
C LYS A 164 -9.50 -6.61 4.99
N GLN A 165 -9.17 -7.88 4.79
CA GLN A 165 -9.13 -8.92 5.80
C GLN A 165 -7.73 -9.54 5.74
N VAL A 166 -7.00 -9.51 6.85
CA VAL A 166 -5.75 -10.28 6.99
C VAL A 166 -6.15 -11.62 7.56
N GLU A 167 -5.73 -12.69 6.92
CA GLU A 167 -5.79 -14.04 7.46
C GLU A 167 -4.36 -14.48 7.75
N LEU A 168 -4.13 -15.04 8.94
CA LEU A 168 -2.85 -15.58 9.39
C LEU A 168 -2.87 -17.08 9.20
#